data_AF-A0A0N1BWB1-F1
#
_entry.id   AF-A0A0N1BWB1-F1
#
_cell.length_a   1.000
_cell.length_b   1.000
_cell.length_c   1.000
_cell.angle_alpha   90.00
_cell.angle_beta   90.00
_cell.angle_gamma   90.00
#
_symmetry.space_group_name_H-M   'P 1'
#
loop_
_entity.id
_entity.type
_entity.pdbx_description
1 polymer ?
#
loop_
_entity_poly.entity_id
_entity_poly.type
_entity_poly.pdbx_seq_one_letter_code
_entity_poly.pdbx_strand_id
1 'polypeptide(L)'
;MLLAVALAATPAVALAQSVLPAVTAADRVLGRADAPVTVIEYASFTCSHCGDWHRTVYPAFKARFVDTGQVRLILRDFPTPPVQVAAEAAAIARCAAPERFYDVASSLMNGQTALFQGGSVADWYASAIAASGRSEPEIEACVNEPATLNGIRASVAGAQGAGVPGTPTFFVNGRMVDDNSLAGLTAAIQPLVTRSTAGR
;
A
#
# COMPACT_ATOMS: atom_id res chain seq x y z
N MET A 1 5.80 -6.83 66.99
CA MET A 1 6.36 -6.76 65.62
C MET A 1 5.23 -6.43 64.66
N LEU A 2 5.09 -5.16 64.28
CA LEU A 2 4.12 -4.72 63.27
C LEU A 2 4.73 -4.98 61.88
N LEU A 3 4.17 -5.91 61.10
CA LEU A 3 4.52 -6.07 59.69
C LEU A 3 3.81 -4.98 58.88
N ALA A 4 4.60 -4.06 58.33
CA ALA A 4 4.14 -3.13 57.29
C ALA A 4 4.04 -3.89 55.96
N VAL A 5 2.84 -3.98 55.40
CA VAL A 5 2.61 -4.49 54.04
C VAL A 5 2.85 -3.34 53.06
N ALA A 6 3.94 -3.41 52.32
CA ALA A 6 4.21 -2.47 51.23
C ALA A 6 3.41 -2.89 49.99
N LEU A 7 2.45 -2.05 49.56
CA LEU A 7 1.81 -2.19 48.25
C LEU A 7 2.82 -1.80 47.17
N ALA A 8 3.33 -2.76 46.42
CA ALA A 8 4.09 -2.50 45.21
C ALA A 8 3.14 -2.05 44.08
N ALA A 9 3.30 -0.82 43.62
CA ALA A 9 2.60 -0.33 42.43
C ALA A 9 3.17 -1.04 41.19
N THR A 10 2.31 -1.72 40.43
CA THR A 10 2.69 -2.32 39.15
C THR A 10 2.86 -1.21 38.09
N PRO A 11 3.95 -1.21 37.31
CA PRO A 11 4.12 -0.25 36.24
C PRO A 11 3.10 -0.54 35.14
N ALA A 12 2.33 0.47 34.76
CA ALA A 12 1.47 0.42 33.59
C ALA A 12 2.35 0.21 32.35
N VAL A 13 2.22 -0.94 31.69
CA VAL A 13 2.85 -1.18 30.39
C VAL A 13 2.20 -0.24 29.39
N ALA A 14 2.92 0.82 29.01
CA ALA A 14 2.51 1.66 27.90
C ALA A 14 2.47 0.78 26.64
N LEU A 15 1.27 0.55 26.11
CA LEU A 15 1.10 -0.13 24.83
C LEU A 15 1.89 0.67 23.78
N ALA A 16 2.92 0.05 23.20
CA ALA A 16 3.63 0.62 22.07
C ALA A 16 2.59 0.96 20.99
N GLN A 17 2.35 2.25 20.77
CA GLN A 17 1.46 2.69 19.71
C GLN A 17 2.02 2.16 18.40
N SER A 18 1.21 1.45 17.62
CA SER A 18 1.60 0.98 16.30
C SER A 18 2.03 2.17 15.45
N VAL A 19 3.32 2.29 15.16
CA VAL A 19 3.86 3.44 14.42
C VAL A 19 3.81 3.12 12.94
N LEU A 20 2.87 3.72 12.22
CA LEU A 20 2.90 3.73 10.77
C LEU A 20 4.19 4.43 10.30
N PRO A 21 5.05 3.78 9.49
CA PRO A 21 6.27 4.42 9.01
C PRO A 21 5.95 5.67 8.20
N ALA A 22 6.76 6.71 8.39
CA ALA A 22 6.63 7.97 7.66
C ALA A 22 6.67 7.75 6.15
N VAL A 23 6.04 8.66 5.41
CA VAL A 23 6.14 8.71 3.95
C VAL A 23 7.54 9.21 3.57
N THR A 24 8.18 8.54 2.62
CA THR A 24 9.55 8.85 2.17
C THR A 24 9.62 8.99 0.66
N ALA A 25 10.76 9.45 0.14
CA ALA A 25 11.02 9.48 -1.30
C ALA A 25 11.06 8.09 -1.95
N ALA A 26 11.15 7.01 -1.15
CA ALA A 26 11.10 5.64 -1.64
C ALA A 26 9.67 5.15 -1.90
N ASP A 27 8.64 5.85 -1.41
CA ASP A 27 7.24 5.50 -1.64
C ASP A 27 6.84 5.76 -3.11
N ARG A 28 5.91 4.95 -3.63
CA ARG A 28 5.38 5.09 -4.98
C ARG A 28 4.10 5.90 -4.93
N VAL A 29 4.22 7.19 -5.26
CA VAL A 29 3.16 8.18 -5.09
C VAL A 29 2.39 8.40 -6.39
N LEU A 30 1.06 8.38 -6.31
CA LEU A 30 0.16 8.87 -7.36
C LEU A 30 -0.53 10.14 -6.90
N GLY A 31 -0.63 11.14 -7.80
CA GLY A 31 -1.22 12.44 -7.51
C GLY A 31 -0.17 13.49 -7.14
N ARG A 32 -0.63 14.66 -6.67
CA ARG A 32 0.26 15.79 -6.38
C ARG A 32 1.05 15.53 -5.09
N ALA A 33 2.35 15.80 -5.11
CA ALA A 33 3.22 15.60 -3.95
C ALA A 33 2.77 16.41 -2.71
N ASP A 34 2.15 17.57 -2.92
CA ASP A 34 1.63 18.51 -1.93
C ASP A 34 0.12 18.35 -1.65
N ALA A 35 -0.50 17.23 -2.07
CA ALA A 35 -1.90 16.97 -1.77
C ALA A 35 -2.15 16.98 -0.24
N PRO A 36 -3.24 17.60 0.25
CA PRO A 36 -3.47 17.79 1.67
C PRO A 36 -3.78 16.49 2.43
N VAL A 37 -4.15 15.43 1.72
CA VAL A 37 -4.45 14.12 2.30
C VAL A 37 -3.52 13.07 1.70
N THR A 38 -2.90 12.29 2.57
CA THR A 38 -2.14 11.10 2.19
C THR A 38 -2.98 9.86 2.46
N VAL A 39 -3.16 9.04 1.43
CA VAL A 39 -3.77 7.71 1.56
C VAL A 39 -2.70 6.67 1.29
N ILE A 40 -2.50 5.75 2.24
CA ILE A 40 -1.59 4.61 2.11
C ILE A 40 -2.41 3.34 2.03
N GLU A 41 -2.25 2.57 0.96
CA GLU A 41 -2.78 1.23 0.79
C GLU A 41 -1.65 0.22 1.05
N TYR A 42 -1.80 -0.65 2.05
CA TYR A 42 -1.02 -1.87 2.11
C TYR A 42 -1.74 -2.97 1.32
N ALA A 43 -1.10 -3.46 0.26
CA ALA A 43 -1.72 -4.38 -0.70
C ALA A 43 -0.79 -5.52 -1.12
N SER A 44 -1.40 -6.57 -1.67
CA SER A 44 -0.70 -7.66 -2.31
C SER A 44 -1.23 -7.88 -3.72
N PHE A 45 -0.33 -8.04 -4.68
CA PHE A 45 -0.68 -8.35 -6.07
C PHE A 45 -1.32 -9.73 -6.25
N THR A 46 -1.35 -10.59 -5.24
CA THR A 46 -2.11 -11.87 -5.25
C THR A 46 -3.33 -11.84 -4.32
N CYS A 47 -3.63 -10.72 -3.66
CA CYS A 47 -4.84 -10.63 -2.85
C CYS A 47 -6.05 -10.33 -3.74
N SER A 48 -7.03 -11.23 -3.75
CA SER A 48 -8.27 -11.06 -4.52
C SER A 48 -9.03 -9.80 -4.13
N HIS A 49 -9.09 -9.46 -2.84
CA HIS A 49 -9.74 -8.24 -2.37
C HIS A 49 -9.02 -6.96 -2.83
N CYS A 50 -7.70 -6.99 -2.96
CA CYS A 50 -6.96 -5.88 -3.58
C CYS A 50 -7.33 -5.75 -5.06
N GLY A 51 -7.37 -6.86 -5.81
CA GLY A 51 -7.80 -6.84 -7.20
C GLY A 51 -9.24 -6.35 -7.37
N ASP A 52 -10.15 -6.79 -6.52
CA ASP A 52 -11.55 -6.35 -6.51
C ASP A 52 -11.65 -4.84 -6.26
N TRP A 53 -10.90 -4.31 -5.29
CA TRP A 53 -10.86 -2.88 -5.01
C TRP A 53 -10.31 -2.08 -6.19
N HIS A 54 -9.21 -2.54 -6.81
CA HIS A 54 -8.60 -1.91 -7.98
C HIS A 54 -9.53 -1.93 -9.21
N ARG A 55 -10.39 -2.95 -9.36
CA ARG A 55 -11.39 -3.00 -10.44
C ARG A 55 -12.63 -2.16 -10.17
N THR A 56 -13.10 -2.12 -8.92
CA THR A 56 -14.46 -1.62 -8.61
C THR A 56 -14.50 -0.28 -7.87
N VAL A 57 -13.47 0.05 -7.08
CA VAL A 57 -13.42 1.24 -6.24
C VAL A 57 -12.39 2.24 -6.75
N TYR A 58 -11.19 1.76 -7.10
CA TYR A 58 -10.06 2.60 -7.50
C TYR A 58 -10.38 3.59 -8.63
N PRO A 59 -11.09 3.24 -9.72
CA PRO A 59 -11.34 4.21 -10.80
C PRO A 59 -12.13 5.44 -10.31
N ALA A 60 -13.18 5.21 -9.52
CA ALA A 60 -13.99 6.29 -8.95
C ALA A 60 -13.24 7.05 -7.85
N PHE A 61 -12.47 6.35 -7.02
CA PHE A 61 -11.62 6.95 -5.99
C PHE A 61 -10.56 7.89 -6.61
N LYS A 62 -9.84 7.41 -7.62
CA LYS A 62 -8.80 8.15 -8.33
C LYS A 62 -9.38 9.41 -8.97
N ALA A 63 -10.46 9.27 -9.74
CA ALA A 63 -11.13 10.40 -10.38
C ALA A 63 -11.61 11.44 -9.37
N ARG A 64 -12.16 10.99 -8.24
CA ARG A 64 -12.72 11.90 -7.21
C ARG A 64 -11.65 12.63 -6.41
N PHE A 65 -10.57 11.95 -6.02
CA PHE A 65 -9.63 12.46 -5.01
C PHE A 65 -8.22 12.68 -5.51
N VAL A 66 -7.69 11.76 -6.32
CA VAL A 66 -6.30 11.82 -6.78
C VAL A 66 -6.16 12.81 -7.92
N ASP A 67 -7.04 12.69 -8.94
CA ASP A 67 -7.01 13.53 -10.14
C ASP A 67 -7.41 14.98 -9.85
N THR A 68 -8.19 15.20 -8.79
CA THR A 68 -8.55 16.54 -8.30
C THR A 68 -7.49 17.13 -7.36
N GLY A 69 -6.38 16.41 -7.12
CA GLY A 69 -5.26 16.87 -6.28
C GLY A 69 -5.55 16.92 -4.78
N GLN A 70 -6.68 16.35 -4.33
CA GLN A 70 -7.05 16.28 -2.92
C GLN A 70 -6.24 15.21 -2.16
N VAL A 71 -5.90 14.12 -2.85
CA VAL A 71 -5.19 12.98 -2.29
C VAL A 71 -3.91 12.70 -3.07
N ARG A 72 -2.86 12.36 -2.34
CA ARG A 72 -1.76 11.54 -2.85
C ARG A 72 -1.93 10.11 -2.36
N LEU A 73 -2.01 9.17 -3.29
CA LEU A 73 -2.14 7.74 -3.00
C LEU A 73 -0.75 7.10 -2.99
N ILE A 74 -0.54 6.18 -2.06
CA ILE A 74 0.70 5.41 -1.91
C ILE A 74 0.30 3.95 -1.78
N LEU A 75 0.89 3.07 -2.60
CA LEU A 75 0.80 1.63 -2.45
C LEU A 75 2.08 1.12 -1.78
N ARG A 76 1.93 0.39 -0.68
CA ARG A 76 2.99 -0.30 0.04
C ARG A 76 2.76 -1.81 -0.02
N ASP A 77 3.82 -2.55 -0.34
CA ASP A 77 3.72 -3.99 -0.53
C ASP A 77 3.51 -4.70 0.80
N PHE A 78 2.55 -5.60 0.83
CA PHE A 78 2.38 -6.58 1.89
C PHE A 78 2.05 -7.94 1.26
N PRO A 79 3.05 -8.63 0.65
CA PRO A 79 2.84 -9.86 -0.11
C PRO A 79 2.10 -10.94 0.68
N THR A 80 1.00 -11.44 0.12
CA THR A 80 0.18 -12.53 0.65
C THR A 80 0.40 -13.81 -0.18
N PRO A 81 -0.01 -15.00 0.31
CA PRO A 81 0.15 -16.24 -0.44
C PRO A 81 -0.45 -16.20 -1.86
N PRO A 82 0.19 -16.84 -2.85
CA PRO A 82 1.55 -17.40 -2.81
C PRO A 82 2.61 -16.29 -2.72
N VAL A 83 3.36 -16.25 -1.61
CA VAL A 83 4.18 -15.08 -1.24
C VAL A 83 5.26 -14.77 -2.26
N GLN A 84 5.81 -15.81 -2.88
CA GLN A 84 6.89 -15.74 -3.87
C GLN A 84 6.37 -15.09 -5.16
N VAL A 85 5.15 -15.42 -5.56
CA VAL A 85 4.49 -14.81 -6.72
C VAL A 85 4.17 -13.35 -6.44
N ALA A 86 3.63 -13.06 -5.25
CA ALA A 86 3.34 -11.69 -4.84
C ALA A 86 4.59 -10.81 -4.68
N ALA A 87 5.69 -11.36 -4.17
CA ALA A 87 6.95 -10.65 -4.00
C ALA A 87 7.63 -10.34 -5.33
N GLU A 88 7.58 -11.27 -6.30
CA GLU A 88 8.09 -11.04 -7.65
C GLU A 88 7.26 -9.97 -8.37
N ALA A 89 5.92 -10.05 -8.29
CA ALA A 89 5.04 -9.01 -8.82
C ALA A 89 5.34 -7.62 -8.21
N ALA A 90 5.59 -7.57 -6.90
CA ALA A 90 6.00 -6.35 -6.22
C ALA A 90 7.36 -5.82 -6.70
N ALA A 91 8.33 -6.70 -6.94
CA ALA A 91 9.61 -6.34 -7.51
C ALA A 91 9.47 -5.76 -8.91
N ILE A 92 8.69 -6.41 -9.79
CA ILE A 92 8.38 -5.93 -11.15
C ILE A 92 7.76 -4.53 -11.09
N ALA A 93 6.74 -4.33 -10.24
CA ALA A 93 6.11 -3.02 -10.07
C ALA A 93 7.09 -1.94 -9.61
N ARG A 94 7.92 -2.24 -8.60
CA ARG A 94 8.93 -1.31 -8.07
C ARG A 94 10.02 -0.95 -9.06
N CYS A 95 10.31 -1.84 -10.00
CA CYS A 95 11.31 -1.71 -11.04
C CYS A 95 10.82 -0.99 -12.31
N ALA A 96 9.51 -0.72 -12.41
CA ALA A 96 8.97 0.12 -13.46
C ALA A 96 9.58 1.52 -13.46
N ALA A 97 9.45 2.24 -14.58
CA ALA A 97 9.66 3.68 -14.58
C ALA A 97 8.76 4.32 -13.49
N PRO A 98 9.26 5.31 -12.72
CA PRO A 98 8.53 5.83 -11.55
C PRO A 98 7.08 6.25 -11.85
N GLU A 99 6.85 6.88 -12.99
CA GLU A 99 5.55 7.33 -13.49
C GLU A 99 4.64 6.19 -13.98
N ARG A 100 5.20 5.00 -14.22
CA ARG A 100 4.49 3.79 -14.69
C ARG A 100 4.13 2.82 -13.58
N PHE A 101 4.57 3.06 -12.34
CA PHE A 101 4.29 2.15 -11.23
C PHE A 101 2.80 1.78 -11.11
N TYR A 102 1.89 2.76 -11.20
CA TYR A 102 0.46 2.52 -11.08
C TYR A 102 -0.18 1.88 -12.32
N ASP A 103 0.45 2.02 -13.49
CA ASP A 103 0.06 1.28 -14.69
C ASP A 103 0.38 -0.21 -14.52
N VAL A 104 1.58 -0.52 -14.01
CA VAL A 104 1.98 -1.89 -13.69
C VAL A 104 1.13 -2.48 -12.57
N ALA A 105 0.89 -1.72 -11.50
CA ALA A 105 0.04 -2.16 -10.40
C ALA A 105 -1.38 -2.50 -10.88
N SER A 106 -1.95 -1.66 -11.75
CA SER A 106 -3.27 -1.89 -12.35
C SER A 106 -3.26 -3.14 -13.25
N SER A 107 -2.21 -3.33 -14.06
CA SER A 107 -2.04 -4.54 -14.90
C SER A 107 -2.04 -5.81 -14.05
N LEU A 108 -1.24 -5.84 -12.99
CA LEU A 108 -1.16 -6.97 -12.06
C LEU A 108 -2.50 -7.23 -11.35
N MET A 109 -3.10 -6.21 -10.74
CA MET A 109 -4.36 -6.35 -10.00
C MET A 109 -5.54 -6.77 -10.88
N ASN A 110 -5.62 -6.26 -12.12
CA ASN A 110 -6.67 -6.63 -13.07
C ASN A 110 -6.45 -8.02 -13.67
N GLY A 111 -5.19 -8.44 -13.84
CA GLY A 111 -4.82 -9.75 -14.37
C GLY A 111 -5.01 -10.92 -13.41
N GLN A 112 -5.29 -10.67 -12.12
CA GLN A 112 -5.47 -11.71 -11.09
C GLN A 112 -6.52 -12.75 -11.46
N THR A 113 -7.64 -12.34 -12.07
CA THR A 113 -8.73 -13.28 -12.42
C THR A 113 -8.23 -14.36 -13.38
N ALA A 114 -7.47 -13.98 -14.41
CA ALA A 114 -6.90 -14.94 -15.36
C ALA A 114 -5.87 -15.84 -14.66
N LEU A 115 -5.01 -15.27 -13.82
CA LEU A 115 -4.04 -16.03 -13.02
C LEU A 115 -4.71 -17.10 -12.16
N PHE A 116 -5.76 -16.75 -11.40
CA PHE A 116 -6.45 -17.69 -10.51
C PHE A 116 -7.34 -18.71 -11.22
N GLN A 117 -7.66 -18.48 -12.50
CA GLN A 117 -8.38 -19.43 -13.35
C GLN A 117 -7.44 -20.40 -14.09
N GLY A 118 -6.19 -20.53 -13.65
CA GLY A 118 -5.19 -21.43 -14.23
C GLY A 118 -4.35 -20.80 -15.33
N GLY A 119 -4.37 -19.47 -15.46
CA GLY A 119 -3.49 -18.73 -16.35
C GLY A 119 -2.01 -18.82 -15.94
N SER A 120 -1.14 -18.51 -16.88
CA SER A 120 0.31 -18.52 -16.68
C SER A 120 0.75 -17.34 -15.80
N VAL A 121 1.49 -17.63 -14.74
CA VAL A 121 2.19 -16.61 -13.93
C VAL A 121 3.16 -15.80 -14.80
N ALA A 122 3.83 -16.46 -15.76
CA ALA A 122 4.77 -15.78 -16.66
C ALA A 122 4.05 -14.78 -17.57
N ASP A 123 2.87 -15.12 -18.09
CA ASP A 123 2.09 -14.20 -18.95
C ASP A 123 1.55 -13.01 -18.15
N TRP A 124 1.19 -13.25 -16.88
CA TRP A 124 0.79 -12.22 -15.95
C TRP A 124 1.94 -11.23 -15.66
N TYR A 125 3.16 -11.73 -15.44
CA TYR A 125 4.34 -10.89 -15.32
C TYR A 125 4.71 -10.18 -16.62
N ALA A 126 4.64 -10.85 -17.76
CA ALA A 126 4.94 -10.26 -19.06
C ALA A 126 4.02 -9.05 -19.34
N SER A 127 2.74 -9.17 -18.99
CA SER A 127 1.77 -8.06 -19.11
C SER A 127 2.12 -6.88 -18.19
N ALA A 128 2.67 -7.16 -17.01
CA ALA A 128 3.14 -6.14 -16.07
C ALA A 128 4.44 -5.47 -16.57
N ILE A 129 5.40 -6.25 -17.08
CA ILE A 129 6.65 -5.77 -17.67
C ILE A 129 6.37 -4.88 -18.89
N ALA A 130 5.43 -5.27 -19.75
CA ALA A 130 5.04 -4.47 -20.92
C ALA A 130 4.46 -3.09 -20.53
N ALA A 131 3.81 -2.98 -19.37
CA ALA A 131 3.28 -1.71 -18.85
C ALA A 131 4.34 -0.86 -18.12
N SER A 132 5.55 -1.39 -17.89
CA SER A 132 6.55 -0.80 -16.99
C SER A 132 7.28 0.42 -17.54
N GLY A 133 7.20 0.65 -18.86
CA GLY A 133 8.01 1.66 -19.53
C GLY A 133 9.51 1.34 -19.57
N ARG A 134 9.89 0.07 -19.32
CA ARG A 134 11.26 -0.44 -19.41
C ARG A 134 11.30 -1.73 -20.22
N SER A 135 12.48 -2.07 -20.72
CA SER A 135 12.73 -3.35 -21.37
C SER A 135 12.78 -4.49 -20.35
N GLU A 136 12.50 -5.71 -20.81
CA GLU A 136 12.56 -6.90 -19.98
C GLU A 136 13.94 -7.11 -19.31
N PRO A 137 15.08 -6.96 -20.01
CA PRO A 137 16.39 -7.05 -19.36
C PRO A 137 16.64 -6.00 -18.26
N GLU A 138 16.09 -4.78 -18.40
CA GLU A 138 16.19 -3.75 -17.36
C GLU A 138 15.38 -4.12 -16.11
N ILE A 139 14.20 -4.75 -16.31
CA ILE A 139 13.40 -5.26 -15.20
C ILE A 139 14.13 -6.43 -14.53
N GLU A 140 14.60 -7.42 -15.29
CA GLU A 140 15.33 -8.59 -14.78
C GLU A 140 16.57 -8.19 -13.96
N ALA A 141 17.34 -7.21 -14.42
CA ALA A 141 18.46 -6.68 -13.65
C ALA A 141 17.97 -6.03 -12.34
N CYS A 142 16.93 -5.21 -12.39
CA CYS A 142 16.43 -4.46 -11.25
C CYS A 142 15.77 -5.34 -10.17
N VAL A 143 15.02 -6.39 -10.54
CA VAL A 143 14.33 -7.24 -9.55
C VAL A 143 15.30 -7.99 -8.66
N ASN A 144 16.50 -8.26 -9.18
CA ASN A 144 17.59 -8.92 -8.46
C ASN A 144 18.43 -7.98 -7.59
N GLU A 145 18.22 -6.66 -7.69
CA GLU A 145 18.98 -5.69 -6.90
C GLU A 145 18.62 -5.79 -5.41
N PRO A 146 19.62 -5.78 -4.50
CA PRO A 146 19.38 -5.76 -3.06
C PRO A 146 18.47 -4.61 -2.61
N ALA A 147 18.54 -3.46 -3.29
CA ALA A 147 17.69 -2.31 -3.00
C ALA A 147 16.19 -2.61 -3.20
N THR A 148 15.83 -3.33 -4.27
CA THR A 148 14.45 -3.71 -4.58
C THR A 148 13.91 -4.64 -3.48
N LEU A 149 14.66 -5.70 -3.18
CA LEU A 149 14.29 -6.69 -2.15
C LEU A 149 14.22 -6.07 -0.75
N ASN A 150 15.17 -5.21 -0.40
CA ASN A 150 15.19 -4.53 0.90
C ASN A 150 14.01 -3.58 1.05
N GLY A 151 13.62 -2.90 -0.02
CA GLY A 151 12.45 -2.05 0.03
C GLY A 151 11.15 -2.84 0.26
N ILE A 152 11.00 -4.04 -0.33
CA ILE A 152 9.82 -4.90 -0.09
C ILE A 152 9.82 -5.35 1.38
N ARG A 153 10.97 -5.81 1.89
CA ARG A 153 11.14 -6.19 3.30
C ARG A 153 10.82 -5.04 4.26
N ALA A 154 11.28 -3.83 3.94
CA ALA A 154 10.98 -2.64 4.74
C ALA A 154 9.48 -2.32 4.75
N SER A 155 8.79 -2.50 3.62
CA SER A 155 7.33 -2.36 3.55
C SER A 155 6.61 -3.38 4.45
N VAL A 156 7.01 -4.65 4.40
CA VAL A 156 6.46 -5.73 5.25
C VAL A 156 6.70 -5.45 6.73
N ALA A 157 7.92 -5.07 7.12
CA ALA A 157 8.24 -4.71 8.50
C ALA A 157 7.41 -3.49 8.96
N GLY A 158 7.22 -2.53 8.06
CA GLY A 158 6.35 -1.37 8.28
C GLY A 158 4.90 -1.75 8.52
N ALA A 159 4.36 -2.67 7.72
CA ALA A 159 2.99 -3.20 7.89
C ALA A 159 2.82 -3.87 9.26
N GLN A 160 3.78 -4.72 9.64
CA GLN A 160 3.79 -5.41 10.94
C GLN A 160 3.85 -4.43 12.11
N GLY A 161 4.76 -3.46 12.07
CA GLY A 161 4.88 -2.42 13.10
C GLY A 161 3.66 -1.50 13.19
N ALA A 162 2.96 -1.31 12.08
CA ALA A 162 1.70 -0.55 12.00
C ALA A 162 0.46 -1.39 12.36
N GLY A 163 0.61 -2.67 12.70
CA GLY A 163 -0.50 -3.54 13.08
C GLY A 163 -1.46 -3.88 11.93
N VAL A 164 -0.97 -3.90 10.68
CA VAL A 164 -1.78 -4.25 9.49
C VAL A 164 -2.27 -5.70 9.60
N PRO A 165 -3.59 -5.94 9.65
CA PRO A 165 -4.14 -7.29 9.88
C PRO A 165 -4.25 -8.12 8.59
N GLY A 166 -4.18 -7.48 7.42
CA GLY A 166 -4.38 -8.11 6.13
C GLY A 166 -4.39 -7.11 4.98
N THR A 167 -4.78 -7.56 3.79
CA THR A 167 -4.86 -6.69 2.59
C THR A 167 -6.25 -6.74 1.94
N PRO A 168 -6.72 -5.62 1.34
CA PRO A 168 -6.11 -4.30 1.45
C PRO A 168 -6.35 -3.70 2.85
N THR A 169 -5.40 -2.91 3.34
CA THR A 169 -5.59 -2.06 4.53
C THR A 169 -5.24 -0.64 4.15
N PHE A 170 -6.13 0.31 4.48
CA PHE A 170 -5.92 1.72 4.16
C PHE A 170 -5.62 2.55 5.40
N PHE A 171 -4.75 3.54 5.23
CA PHE A 171 -4.53 4.61 6.20
C PHE A 171 -4.81 5.95 5.54
N VAL A 172 -5.54 6.83 6.23
CA VAL A 172 -5.78 8.22 5.82
C VAL A 172 -5.11 9.13 6.85
N ASN A 173 -4.10 9.89 6.43
CA ASN A 173 -3.25 10.74 7.30
C ASN A 173 -2.80 10.01 8.59
N GLY A 174 -2.35 8.77 8.44
CA GLY A 174 -1.82 7.97 9.55
C GLY A 174 -2.85 7.17 10.35
N ARG A 175 -4.16 7.36 10.09
CA ARG A 175 -5.22 6.62 10.76
C ARG A 175 -5.72 5.48 9.89
N MET A 176 -5.70 4.25 10.42
CA MET A 176 -6.28 3.09 9.74
C MET A 176 -7.78 3.32 9.49
N VAL A 177 -8.27 2.86 8.34
CA VAL A 177 -9.67 2.93 7.93
C VAL A 177 -10.25 1.51 7.94
N ASP A 178 -11.39 1.34 8.61
CA ASP A 178 -12.05 0.03 8.73
C ASP A 178 -12.88 -0.32 7.47
N ASP A 179 -13.44 0.69 6.80
CA ASP A 179 -14.24 0.52 5.58
C ASP A 179 -13.46 0.97 4.34
N ASN A 180 -12.99 -0.03 3.58
CA ASN A 180 -12.22 0.16 2.36
C ASN A 180 -13.08 0.51 1.13
N SER A 181 -14.40 0.59 1.28
CA SER A 181 -15.30 1.02 0.21
C SER A 181 -15.06 2.47 -0.19
N LEU A 182 -15.57 2.87 -1.36
CA LEU A 182 -15.53 4.28 -1.76
C LEU A 182 -16.22 5.19 -0.73
N ALA A 183 -17.30 4.71 -0.09
CA ALA A 183 -18.04 5.46 0.91
C ALA A 183 -17.22 5.65 2.20
N GLY A 184 -16.61 4.57 2.71
CA GLY A 184 -15.75 4.61 3.89
C GLY A 184 -14.54 5.51 3.71
N LEU A 185 -13.81 5.34 2.61
CA LEU A 185 -12.70 6.21 2.25
C LEU A 185 -13.13 7.67 2.08
N THR A 186 -14.29 7.91 1.45
CA THR A 186 -14.85 9.27 1.33
C THR A 186 -15.11 9.89 2.71
N ALA A 187 -15.73 9.14 3.62
CA ALA A 187 -16.02 9.62 4.97
C ALA A 187 -14.75 9.95 5.76
N ALA A 188 -13.66 9.19 5.56
CA ALA A 188 -12.36 9.45 6.18
C ALA A 188 -11.63 10.66 5.56
N ILE A 189 -11.77 10.90 4.26
CA ILE A 189 -11.03 11.92 3.52
C ILE A 189 -11.72 13.30 3.56
N GLN A 190 -13.04 13.35 3.34
CA GLN A 190 -13.76 14.60 3.10
C GLN A 190 -13.58 15.65 4.21
N PRO A 191 -13.59 15.30 5.52
CA PRO A 191 -13.38 16.26 6.60
C PRO A 191 -11.97 16.89 6.58
N LEU A 192 -10.97 16.18 6.04
CA LEU A 192 -9.57 16.64 6.00
C LEU A 192 -9.34 17.61 4.86
N VAL A 193 -10.00 17.39 3.72
CA VAL A 193 -9.95 18.30 2.57
C VAL A 193 -10.56 19.66 2.94
N THR A 194 -11.75 19.67 3.55
CA THR A 194 -12.44 20.92 3.91
C THR A 194 -11.66 21.77 4.91
N ARG A 195 -10.94 21.14 5.85
CA ARG A 195 -10.07 21.85 6.81
C ARG A 195 -8.85 22.47 6.13
N SER A 196 -8.26 21.80 5.14
CA SER A 196 -7.13 22.33 4.38
C SER A 196 -7.51 23.55 3.53
N THR A 197 -8.75 23.63 3.05
CA THR A 197 -9.24 24.81 2.32
C THR A 197 -9.64 25.97 3.22
N ALA A 198 -10.06 25.70 4.46
CA ALA A 198 -10.49 26.74 5.41
C ALA A 198 -9.33 27.43 6.15
N GLY A 199 -8.13 26.84 6.13
CA GLY A 199 -6.91 27.40 6.74
C GLY A 199 -6.00 28.16 5.76
N ARG A 200 -6.49 28.42 4.54
CA ARG A 200 -5.86 29.29 3.53
C ARG A 200 -6.74 30.52 3.33
#